data_AF-A0A9D4B831-F1
#
_entry.id   AF-A0A9D4B831-F1
#
_cell.length_a   1.000
_cell.length_b   1.000
_cell.length_c   1.000
_cell.angle_alpha   90.00
_cell.angle_beta   90.00
_cell.angle_gamma   90.00
#
_symmetry.space_group_name_H-M   'P 1'
#
loop_
_entity.id
_entity.type
_entity.pdbx_description
1 polymer ?
#
loop_
_entity_poly.entity_id
_entity_poly.type
_entity_poly.pdbx_seq_one_letter_code
_entity_poly.pdbx_strand_id
1 'polypeptide(L)'
;MKHFLTWSPVTVPGETVRYSVEFQGEYERDYANEIWIPISECSLIIVTQCNVTEDISATVPYNLRVRANLGSRGSEWSTLKVLFNRITTFLTPPMMEVSADGYHLLVKLEDLGPAFQFHIFYWRKGQESWVHKKTVKEISSVVHLDTMEAGAEYCVKAQTYVEAINRSSNFSQMQCVRGPDGGRSIWMMTAMVSFVGFVVGVMALPFLAWKMSQIFQYSCCPVVVLPDTLDYRNKWQQQLHGQWLDGEWWFGLYFVRPAFITTHWCEGTQRVPKPNCGKDKKTNCLNYSGNETANETNQNVVHYSWETGDDRFLFRYFHTGIWYSCEENINAAGEKCRSFIDLAPASEKGVLWLSVVSEVLYITLLVVGFSLMCLELFHSSNVIDGLKLNAFAAVFTVLSGLLGMVAHMMYTQVFQVTVSLGPEDWRPHSWDYGWSFCLAWGSFTCCMAASVTTLNSYTKTVIEFRHKRKIFEQGFREEQTFLDQEAIKYFRERTKEERDEDGDLRLQCLHSCSPN
;
A
#
# COMPACT_ATOMS: atom_id res chain seq x y z
N MET A 1 2.86 0.80 -44.14
CA MET A 1 1.82 1.11 -45.16
C MET A 1 1.85 0.00 -46.19
N LYS A 2 0.69 -0.54 -46.61
CA LYS A 2 0.63 -1.55 -47.68
C LYS A 2 0.05 -0.92 -48.94
N HIS A 3 0.60 -1.24 -50.10
CA HIS A 3 0.18 -0.75 -51.41
C HIS A 3 -0.24 -1.94 -52.28
N PHE A 4 -1.49 -1.93 -52.75
CA PHE A 4 -2.04 -2.98 -53.59
C PHE A 4 -2.42 -2.44 -54.96
N LEU A 5 -1.88 -3.05 -56.02
CA LEU A 5 -2.30 -2.82 -57.39
C LEU A 5 -3.45 -3.79 -57.72
N THR A 6 -4.56 -3.28 -58.27
CA THR A 6 -5.73 -4.10 -58.65
C THR A 6 -6.14 -3.81 -60.09
N TRP A 7 -6.65 -4.82 -60.78
CA TRP A 7 -7.11 -4.70 -62.17
C TRP A 7 -8.36 -5.53 -62.42
N SER A 8 -9.04 -5.25 -63.54
CA SER A 8 -10.21 -6.02 -63.97
C SER A 8 -9.81 -7.41 -64.47
N PRO A 9 -10.51 -8.49 -64.08
CA PRO A 9 -10.24 -9.84 -64.57
C PRO A 9 -10.51 -9.97 -66.07
N VAL A 10 -9.62 -10.68 -66.76
CA VAL A 10 -9.83 -11.17 -68.13
C VAL A 10 -10.42 -12.58 -68.04
N THR A 11 -11.62 -12.77 -68.62
CA THR A 11 -12.31 -14.06 -68.61
C THR A 11 -12.21 -14.72 -69.99
N VAL A 12 -11.69 -15.94 -70.02
CA VAL A 12 -11.66 -16.78 -71.22
C VAL A 12 -12.35 -18.10 -70.87
N PRO A 13 -13.40 -18.53 -71.60
CA PRO A 13 -14.14 -19.74 -71.25
C PRO A 13 -13.25 -20.98 -71.21
N GLY A 14 -13.26 -21.71 -70.09
CA GLY A 14 -12.55 -22.98 -69.93
C GLY A 14 -11.04 -22.88 -69.66
N GLU A 15 -10.48 -21.68 -69.53
CA GLU A 15 -9.04 -21.45 -69.45
C GLU A 15 -8.63 -20.64 -68.22
N THR A 16 -7.47 -20.93 -67.63
CA THR A 16 -6.92 -20.18 -66.48
C THR A 16 -5.97 -19.07 -66.95
N VAL A 17 -6.38 -17.82 -66.81
CA VAL A 17 -5.53 -16.66 -67.10
C VAL A 17 -4.62 -16.35 -65.92
N ARG A 18 -3.34 -16.10 -66.19
CA ARG A 18 -2.34 -15.65 -65.21
C ARG A 18 -1.95 -14.19 -65.47
N TYR A 19 -1.41 -13.50 -64.48
CA TYR A 19 -1.04 -12.09 -64.60
C TYR A 19 0.42 -11.87 -64.19
N SER A 20 1.07 -10.92 -64.85
CA SER A 20 2.41 -10.46 -64.50
C SER A 20 2.40 -8.94 -64.34
N VAL A 21 3.02 -8.46 -63.26
CA VAL A 21 3.11 -7.03 -62.94
C VAL A 21 4.55 -6.55 -63.02
N GLU A 22 4.75 -5.39 -63.61
CA GLU A 22 6.02 -4.69 -63.68
C GLU A 22 5.87 -3.24 -63.20
N PHE A 23 6.94 -2.71 -62.63
CA PHE A 23 7.01 -1.32 -62.20
C PHE A 23 8.22 -0.61 -62.82
N GLN A 24 8.16 0.71 -62.79
CA GLN A 24 9.22 1.59 -63.26
C GLN A 24 9.26 2.83 -62.36
N GLY A 25 10.41 3.07 -61.73
CA GLY A 25 10.65 4.25 -60.90
C GLY A 25 11.08 5.47 -61.72
N GLU A 26 11.35 6.57 -61.02
CA GLU A 26 11.86 7.81 -61.62
C GLU A 26 13.23 7.60 -62.27
N TYR A 27 14.14 6.90 -61.60
CA TYR A 27 15.45 6.60 -62.14
C TYR A 27 15.38 5.76 -63.42
N GLU A 28 14.58 4.68 -63.42
CA GLU A 28 14.49 3.78 -64.56
C GLU A 28 13.88 4.47 -65.79
N ARG A 29 12.89 5.34 -65.55
CA ARG A 29 12.24 6.11 -66.60
C ARG A 29 13.15 7.19 -67.18
N ASP A 30 13.82 7.97 -66.32
CA ASP A 30 14.47 9.21 -66.74
C ASP A 30 15.98 9.01 -67.03
N TYR A 31 16.60 7.95 -66.50
CA TYR A 31 18.05 7.72 -66.62
C TYR A 31 18.46 6.31 -67.07
N ALA A 32 17.56 5.31 -67.03
CA ALA A 32 17.89 3.93 -67.41
C ALA A 32 17.13 3.45 -68.66
N ASN A 33 17.02 4.29 -69.70
CA ASN A 33 16.40 3.93 -70.99
C ASN A 33 15.01 3.29 -70.87
N GLU A 34 14.19 3.73 -69.91
CA GLU A 34 12.83 3.24 -69.71
C GLU A 34 12.74 1.72 -69.44
N ILE A 35 13.72 1.16 -68.72
CA ILE A 35 13.68 -0.23 -68.28
C ILE A 35 12.48 -0.48 -67.35
N TRP A 36 11.89 -1.67 -67.47
CA TRP A 36 10.80 -2.16 -66.62
C TRP A 36 11.29 -3.30 -65.74
N ILE A 37 10.91 -3.27 -64.46
CA ILE A 37 11.36 -4.24 -63.47
C ILE A 37 10.17 -5.13 -63.07
N PRO A 38 10.29 -6.47 -63.17
CA PRO A 38 9.24 -7.39 -62.75
C PRO A 38 9.15 -7.48 -61.23
N ILE A 39 7.91 -7.44 -60.73
CA ILE A 39 7.61 -7.69 -59.32
C ILE A 39 7.59 -9.20 -59.12
N SER A 40 8.57 -9.70 -58.37
CA SER A 40 8.81 -11.14 -58.19
C SER A 40 7.60 -11.86 -57.60
N GLU A 41 6.96 -11.28 -56.59
CA GLU A 41 5.76 -11.82 -55.93
C GLU A 41 4.52 -11.82 -56.83
N CYS A 42 4.55 -11.06 -57.93
CA CYS A 42 3.43 -10.87 -58.83
C CYS A 42 3.73 -11.35 -60.26
N SER A 43 4.60 -12.35 -60.39
CA SER A 43 4.87 -13.04 -61.64
C SER A 43 4.00 -14.28 -61.79
N LEU A 44 3.13 -14.29 -62.80
CA LEU A 44 2.24 -15.41 -63.16
C LEU A 44 1.20 -15.77 -62.07
N ILE A 45 0.63 -14.76 -61.42
CA ILE A 45 -0.41 -14.92 -60.40
C ILE A 45 -1.81 -15.10 -61.01
N ILE A 46 -2.71 -15.80 -60.32
CA ILE A 46 -4.09 -16.03 -60.80
C ILE A 46 -5.05 -14.95 -60.24
N VAL A 47 -4.66 -14.28 -59.16
CA VAL A 47 -5.44 -13.24 -58.51
C VAL A 47 -5.31 -11.89 -59.25
N THR A 48 -6.35 -11.07 -59.18
CA THR A 48 -6.39 -9.73 -59.81
C THR A 48 -5.92 -8.60 -58.89
N GLN A 49 -5.09 -8.94 -57.92
CA GLN A 49 -4.51 -8.03 -56.94
C GLN A 49 -3.06 -8.43 -56.66
N CYS A 50 -2.18 -7.44 -56.61
CA CYS A 50 -0.75 -7.61 -56.33
C CYS A 50 -0.32 -6.67 -55.20
N ASN A 51 0.43 -7.17 -54.23
CA ASN A 51 1.10 -6.35 -53.23
C ASN A 51 2.40 -5.80 -53.83
N VAL A 52 2.53 -4.48 -53.90
CA VAL A 52 3.71 -3.81 -54.50
C VAL A 52 4.53 -3.04 -53.46
N THR A 53 4.21 -3.22 -52.17
CA THR A 53 4.69 -2.37 -51.07
C THR A 53 6.21 -2.25 -51.00
N GLU A 54 6.93 -3.35 -51.17
CA GLU A 54 8.38 -3.39 -51.03
C GLU A 54 9.08 -2.82 -52.27
N ASP A 55 8.53 -3.05 -53.46
CA ASP A 55 9.06 -2.60 -54.74
C ASP A 55 8.96 -1.07 -54.93
N ILE A 56 7.94 -0.44 -54.35
CA ILE A 56 7.71 1.02 -54.42
C ILE A 56 8.02 1.74 -53.10
N SER A 57 9.19 1.44 -52.53
CA SER A 57 9.61 1.93 -51.21
C SER A 57 10.11 3.39 -51.17
N ALA A 58 10.44 4.02 -52.30
CA ALA A 58 10.89 5.41 -52.35
C ALA A 58 9.72 6.40 -52.56
N THR A 59 9.94 7.68 -52.26
CA THR A 59 8.93 8.74 -52.42
C THR A 59 9.04 9.41 -53.79
N VAL A 60 8.92 8.62 -54.87
CA VAL A 60 9.06 9.07 -56.27
C VAL A 60 7.82 8.70 -57.10
N PRO A 61 7.58 9.32 -58.27
CA PRO A 61 6.49 8.93 -59.15
C PRO A 61 6.80 7.64 -59.91
N TYR A 62 6.05 6.59 -59.60
CA TYR A 62 6.14 5.26 -60.21
C TYR A 62 5.12 5.06 -61.32
N ASN A 63 5.53 4.35 -62.36
CA ASN A 63 4.64 3.77 -63.36
C ASN A 63 4.48 2.27 -63.08
N LEU A 64 3.25 1.75 -63.21
CA LEU A 64 2.98 0.32 -63.06
C LEU A 64 2.23 -0.18 -64.29
N ARG A 65 2.54 -1.40 -64.70
CA ARG A 65 1.84 -2.08 -65.79
C ARG A 65 1.54 -3.52 -65.46
N VAL A 66 0.45 -4.03 -65.99
CA VAL A 66 0.01 -5.42 -65.84
C VAL A 66 -0.32 -6.01 -67.21
N ARG A 67 -0.03 -7.29 -67.38
CA ARG A 67 -0.49 -8.08 -68.53
C ARG A 67 -1.13 -9.38 -68.09
N ALA A 68 -2.01 -9.89 -68.95
CA ALA A 68 -2.59 -11.21 -68.83
C ALA A 68 -1.84 -12.20 -69.72
N ASN A 69 -1.59 -13.40 -69.21
CA ASN A 69 -0.88 -14.48 -69.87
C ASN A 69 -1.80 -15.70 -69.92
N LEU A 70 -2.02 -16.19 -71.14
CA LEU A 70 -2.71 -17.45 -71.41
C LEU A 70 -1.71 -18.41 -72.08
N GLY A 71 -1.11 -19.28 -71.27
CA GLY A 71 0.00 -20.13 -71.70
C GLY A 71 1.20 -19.29 -72.17
N SER A 72 1.59 -19.44 -73.43
CA SER A 72 2.67 -18.65 -74.07
C SER A 72 2.20 -17.34 -74.72
N ARG A 73 0.88 -17.09 -74.81
CA ARG A 73 0.33 -15.88 -75.41
C ARG A 73 0.07 -14.84 -74.31
N GLY A 74 0.71 -13.67 -74.42
CA GLY A 74 0.47 -12.53 -73.54
C GLY A 74 -0.46 -11.50 -74.18
N SER A 75 -1.22 -10.78 -73.36
CA SER A 75 -1.92 -9.57 -73.77
C SER A 75 -0.95 -8.42 -73.97
N GLU A 76 -1.42 -7.35 -74.61
CA GLU A 76 -0.79 -6.04 -74.51
C GLU A 76 -0.68 -5.60 -73.05
N TRP A 77 0.32 -4.78 -72.76
CA TRP A 77 0.53 -4.21 -71.44
C TRP A 77 -0.50 -3.12 -71.14
N SER A 78 -1.18 -3.24 -70.01
CA SER A 78 -2.05 -2.19 -69.48
C SER A 78 -1.27 -1.36 -68.45
N THR A 79 -0.91 -0.15 -68.84
CA THR A 79 -0.13 0.78 -68.01
C THR A 79 -1.04 1.75 -67.25
N LEU A 80 -0.61 2.20 -66.07
CA LEU A 80 -1.30 3.26 -65.34
C LEU A 80 -1.40 4.55 -66.16
N LYS A 81 -2.57 5.18 -66.12
CA LYS A 81 -2.81 6.47 -66.81
C LYS A 81 -2.12 7.65 -66.14
N VAL A 82 -1.91 7.56 -64.83
CA VAL A 82 -1.28 8.60 -64.00
C VAL A 82 -0.24 7.92 -63.13
N LEU A 83 0.95 8.53 -63.03
CA LEU A 83 2.03 8.03 -62.19
C LEU A 83 1.58 8.02 -60.72
N PHE A 84 1.87 6.92 -60.03
CA PHE A 84 1.58 6.76 -58.61
C PHE A 84 2.72 7.34 -57.78
N ASN A 85 2.41 8.20 -56.82
CA ASN A 85 3.39 8.68 -55.84
C ASN A 85 2.86 8.38 -54.44
N ARG A 86 3.71 7.86 -53.56
CA ARG A 86 3.33 7.50 -52.19
C ARG A 86 2.72 8.68 -51.40
N ILE A 87 3.03 9.94 -51.73
CA ILE A 87 2.44 11.13 -51.08
C ILE A 87 0.92 11.26 -51.33
N THR A 88 0.40 10.67 -52.41
CA THR A 88 -1.03 10.66 -52.73
C THR A 88 -1.80 9.53 -52.03
N THR A 89 -1.12 8.72 -51.22
CA THR A 89 -1.74 7.65 -50.43
C THR A 89 -2.76 8.22 -49.45
N PHE A 90 -3.97 7.65 -49.46
CA PHE A 90 -5.00 7.97 -48.49
C PHE A 90 -4.72 7.24 -47.16
N LEU A 91 -4.64 7.99 -46.07
CA LEU A 91 -4.45 7.44 -44.71
C LEU A 91 -5.79 7.30 -44.00
N THR A 92 -6.18 6.06 -43.70
CA THR A 92 -7.38 5.76 -42.92
C THR A 92 -7.22 6.23 -41.46
N PRO A 93 -8.25 6.83 -40.84
CA PRO A 93 -8.22 7.15 -39.41
C PRO A 93 -8.01 5.89 -38.55
N PRO A 94 -7.32 6.00 -37.41
CA PRO A 94 -7.10 4.87 -36.53
C PRO A 94 -8.39 4.46 -35.82
N MET A 95 -8.64 3.15 -35.72
CA MET A 95 -9.69 2.64 -34.83
C MET A 95 -9.21 2.78 -33.38
N MET A 96 -10.06 3.39 -32.54
CA MET A 96 -9.75 3.64 -31.14
C MET A 96 -10.92 3.23 -30.25
N GLU A 97 -10.60 2.81 -29.03
CA GLU A 97 -11.55 2.51 -27.97
C GLU A 97 -11.11 3.26 -26.71
N VAL A 98 -12.02 4.07 -26.15
CA VAL A 98 -11.75 4.85 -24.93
C VAL A 98 -12.47 4.20 -23.76
N SER A 99 -11.73 3.89 -22.70
CA SER A 99 -12.26 3.25 -21.50
C SER A 99 -11.83 4.02 -20.25
N ALA A 100 -12.69 4.02 -19.23
CA ALA A 100 -12.35 4.50 -17.89
C ALA A 100 -12.11 3.29 -16.99
N ASP A 101 -10.89 3.16 -16.45
CA ASP A 101 -10.56 2.15 -15.43
C ASP A 101 -10.33 2.86 -14.09
N GLY A 102 -11.30 2.78 -13.19
CA GLY A 102 -11.36 3.66 -12.04
C GLY A 102 -11.31 5.13 -12.45
N TYR A 103 -10.33 5.87 -11.96
CA TYR A 103 -10.11 7.29 -12.32
C TYR A 103 -9.14 7.47 -13.50
N HIS A 104 -8.71 6.41 -14.20
CA HIS A 104 -7.76 6.54 -15.28
C HIS A 104 -8.44 6.57 -16.65
N LEU A 105 -8.12 7.59 -17.46
CA LEU A 105 -8.53 7.70 -18.85
C LEU A 105 -7.59 6.88 -19.72
N LEU A 106 -8.07 5.75 -20.25
CA LEU A 106 -7.30 4.83 -21.06
C LEU A 106 -7.79 4.84 -22.51
N VAL A 107 -6.85 4.73 -23.44
CA VAL A 107 -7.13 4.61 -24.88
C VAL A 107 -6.43 3.39 -25.43
N LYS A 108 -7.21 2.54 -26.07
CA LYS A 108 -6.73 1.40 -26.86
C LYS A 108 -6.75 1.77 -28.33
N LEU A 109 -5.63 1.53 -29.01
CA LEU A 109 -5.44 1.84 -30.43
C LEU A 109 -5.21 0.55 -31.20
N GLU A 110 -5.76 0.47 -32.41
CA GLU A 110 -5.45 -0.61 -33.34
C GLU A 110 -4.00 -0.53 -33.83
N ASP A 111 -3.34 -1.68 -33.95
CA ASP A 111 -1.98 -1.77 -34.46
C ASP A 111 -1.95 -1.63 -35.99
N LEU A 112 -1.45 -0.48 -36.45
CA LEU A 112 -1.26 -0.16 -37.86
C LEU A 112 0.19 -0.40 -38.34
N GLY A 113 1.08 -0.83 -37.44
CA GLY A 113 2.49 -1.12 -37.67
C GLY A 113 3.44 0.03 -37.30
N PRO A 114 4.76 -0.23 -37.31
CA PRO A 114 5.78 0.65 -36.73
C PRO A 114 6.01 1.96 -37.51
N ALA A 115 5.49 2.05 -38.74
CA ALA A 115 5.61 3.26 -39.57
C ALA A 115 4.63 4.38 -39.14
N PHE A 116 3.67 4.08 -38.26
CA PHE A 116 2.63 5.02 -37.84
C PHE A 116 2.89 5.55 -36.43
N GLN A 117 2.79 6.86 -36.29
CA GLN A 117 2.74 7.54 -34.99
C GLN A 117 1.29 7.98 -34.73
N PHE A 118 0.84 7.96 -33.49
CA PHE A 118 -0.52 8.35 -33.12
C PHE A 118 -0.50 9.67 -32.37
N HIS A 119 -1.23 10.66 -32.87
CA HIS A 119 -1.51 11.93 -32.20
C HIS A 119 -2.89 11.85 -31.55
N ILE A 120 -2.92 11.73 -30.23
CA ILE A 120 -4.13 11.63 -29.41
C ILE A 120 -4.44 13.00 -28.83
N PHE A 121 -5.68 13.44 -28.97
CA PHE A 121 -6.20 14.71 -28.49
C PHE A 121 -7.31 14.45 -27.48
N TYR A 122 -7.19 14.98 -26.27
CA TYR A 122 -8.17 14.78 -25.21
C TYR A 122 -8.44 16.07 -24.45
N TRP A 123 -9.68 16.21 -23.96
CA TRP A 123 -10.12 17.38 -23.20
C TRP A 123 -11.33 17.03 -22.34
N ARG A 124 -11.57 17.87 -21.34
CA ARG A 124 -12.79 17.81 -20.52
C ARG A 124 -13.96 18.44 -21.27
N LYS A 125 -15.11 17.76 -21.27
CA LYS A 125 -16.34 18.27 -21.87
C LYS A 125 -16.76 19.57 -21.18
N GLY A 126 -16.91 20.64 -21.98
CA GLY A 126 -17.11 22.02 -21.50
C GLY A 126 -15.86 22.91 -21.53
N GLN A 127 -14.67 22.35 -21.72
CA GLN A 127 -13.40 23.08 -21.86
C GLN A 127 -12.71 22.78 -23.21
N GLU A 128 -13.42 23.00 -24.31
CA GLU A 128 -12.93 22.67 -25.67
C GLU A 128 -11.75 23.55 -26.14
N SER A 129 -11.48 24.67 -25.46
CA SER A 129 -10.33 25.53 -25.73
C SER A 129 -9.00 24.96 -25.20
N TRP A 130 -9.04 24.01 -24.27
CA TRP A 130 -7.87 23.41 -23.62
C TRP A 130 -7.73 21.95 -24.03
N VAL A 131 -7.30 21.72 -25.27
CA VAL A 131 -7.08 20.37 -25.80
C VAL A 131 -5.63 19.94 -25.58
N HIS A 132 -5.45 18.84 -24.86
CA HIS A 132 -4.15 18.22 -24.65
C HIS A 132 -3.80 17.30 -25.81
N LYS A 133 -2.53 17.31 -26.25
CA LYS A 133 -2.00 16.46 -27.32
C LYS A 133 -0.94 15.51 -26.77
N LYS A 134 -1.09 14.21 -27.00
CA LYS A 134 -0.11 13.16 -26.67
C LYS A 134 0.31 12.40 -27.93
N THR A 135 1.62 12.21 -28.11
CA THR A 135 2.18 11.45 -29.25
C THR A 135 2.65 10.09 -28.78
N VAL A 136 2.25 9.04 -29.50
CA VAL A 136 2.60 7.64 -29.20
C VAL A 136 3.26 7.02 -30.44
N LYS A 137 4.48 6.47 -30.27
CA LYS A 137 5.29 5.91 -31.37
C LYS A 137 5.36 4.38 -31.37
N GLU A 138 5.25 3.76 -30.19
CA GLU A 138 5.26 2.31 -30.00
C GLU A 138 3.97 1.87 -29.31
N ILE A 139 3.40 0.76 -29.77
CA ILE A 139 2.11 0.26 -29.29
C ILE A 139 2.37 -0.75 -28.17
N SER A 140 2.32 -0.29 -26.92
CA SER A 140 1.71 -1.09 -25.87
C SER A 140 0.21 -0.92 -26.01
N SER A 141 -0.55 -2.01 -25.95
CA SER A 141 -1.95 -2.11 -26.35
C SER A 141 -2.95 -1.25 -25.55
N VAL A 142 -2.49 -0.42 -24.60
CA VAL A 142 -3.29 0.54 -23.83
C VAL A 142 -2.43 1.74 -23.45
N VAL A 143 -2.88 2.95 -23.78
CA VAL A 143 -2.21 4.21 -23.44
C VAL A 143 -2.98 4.92 -22.34
N HIS A 144 -2.32 5.14 -21.20
CA HIS A 144 -2.84 6.02 -20.16
C HIS A 144 -2.71 7.48 -20.59
N LEU A 145 -3.80 8.25 -20.57
CA LEU A 145 -3.80 9.66 -20.95
C LEU A 145 -3.66 10.58 -19.74
N ASP A 146 -4.59 10.47 -18.80
CA ASP A 146 -4.72 11.35 -17.63
C ASP A 146 -5.58 10.70 -16.53
N THR A 147 -5.62 11.30 -15.35
CA THR A 147 -6.51 10.93 -14.26
C THR A 147 -7.76 11.82 -14.28
N MET A 148 -8.91 11.20 -14.46
CA MET A 148 -10.23 11.84 -14.58
C MET A 148 -10.71 12.39 -13.23
N GLU A 149 -11.27 13.60 -13.26
CA GLU A 149 -12.04 14.12 -12.13
C GLU A 149 -13.36 13.35 -11.92
N ALA A 150 -13.76 13.22 -10.66
CA ALA A 150 -15.02 12.60 -10.26
C ALA A 150 -16.24 13.21 -10.97
N GLY A 151 -17.03 12.39 -11.65
CA GLY A 151 -18.23 12.79 -12.39
C GLY A 151 -18.00 13.68 -13.60
N ALA A 152 -16.74 13.97 -13.96
CA ALA A 152 -16.41 14.74 -15.15
C ALA A 152 -16.39 13.85 -16.40
N GLU A 153 -16.84 14.40 -17.54
CA GLU A 153 -16.84 13.71 -18.82
C GLU A 153 -15.65 14.19 -19.66
N TYR A 154 -14.87 13.25 -20.18
CA TYR A 154 -13.71 13.53 -21.04
C TYR A 154 -13.96 12.99 -22.43
N CYS A 155 -13.57 13.77 -23.44
CA CYS A 155 -13.69 13.41 -24.84
C CYS A 155 -12.32 13.25 -25.46
N VAL A 156 -12.17 12.26 -26.34
CA VAL A 156 -10.91 11.92 -26.99
C VAL A 156 -11.14 11.74 -28.49
N LYS A 157 -10.17 12.18 -29.30
CA LYS A 157 -10.04 11.86 -30.73
C LYS A 157 -8.57 11.64 -31.08
N ALA A 158 -8.29 10.82 -32.09
CA ALA A 158 -6.93 10.50 -32.49
C ALA A 158 -6.76 10.61 -34.01
N GLN A 159 -5.54 10.84 -34.46
CA GLN A 159 -5.16 10.72 -35.87
C GLN A 159 -3.81 10.04 -35.97
N THR A 160 -3.54 9.37 -37.09
CA THR A 160 -2.20 8.84 -37.37
C THR A 160 -1.35 9.91 -38.06
N TYR A 161 -0.04 9.78 -37.92
CA TYR A 161 0.97 10.59 -38.56
C TYR A 161 2.07 9.68 -39.07
N VAL A 162 2.42 9.85 -40.35
CA VAL A 162 3.47 9.07 -41.01
C VAL A 162 4.61 10.01 -41.36
N GLU A 163 5.73 9.85 -40.66
CA GLU A 163 6.91 10.70 -40.81
C GLU A 163 7.51 10.62 -42.22
N ALA A 164 7.55 9.43 -42.82
CA ALA A 164 8.13 9.19 -44.15
C ALA A 164 7.44 9.95 -45.30
N ILE A 165 6.18 10.37 -45.12
CA ILE A 165 5.44 11.16 -46.10
C ILE A 165 4.99 12.52 -45.55
N ASN A 166 5.33 12.84 -44.29
CA ASN A 166 4.91 14.04 -43.58
C ASN A 166 3.40 14.35 -43.74
N ARG A 167 2.55 13.34 -43.55
CA ARG A 167 1.08 13.50 -43.60
C ARG A 167 0.41 12.87 -42.39
N SER A 168 -0.71 13.45 -42.01
CA SER A 168 -1.63 12.90 -41.02
C SER A 168 -2.89 12.35 -41.67
N SER A 169 -3.51 11.35 -41.04
CA SER A 169 -4.86 10.90 -41.39
C SER A 169 -5.91 11.94 -41.00
N ASN A 170 -7.15 11.69 -41.43
CA ASN A 170 -8.30 12.32 -40.78
C ASN A 170 -8.41 11.87 -39.32
N PHE A 171 -9.13 12.66 -38.51
CA PHE A 171 -9.45 12.29 -37.13
C PHE A 171 -10.37 11.07 -37.07
N SER A 172 -10.14 10.22 -36.07
CA SER A 172 -11.06 9.17 -35.66
C SER A 172 -12.37 9.77 -35.11
N GLN A 173 -13.38 8.93 -35.00
CA GLN A 173 -14.65 9.33 -34.39
C GLN A 173 -14.43 9.69 -32.92
N MET A 174 -14.93 10.85 -32.49
CA MET A 174 -14.84 11.29 -31.09
C MET A 174 -15.59 10.33 -30.17
N GLN A 175 -14.94 9.90 -29.09
CA GLN A 175 -15.56 9.10 -28.02
C GLN A 175 -15.40 9.83 -26.69
N CYS A 176 -16.47 9.84 -25.90
CA CYS A 176 -16.48 10.47 -24.58
C CYS A 176 -16.82 9.44 -23.51
N VAL A 177 -16.10 9.51 -22.38
CA VAL A 177 -16.31 8.65 -21.22
C VAL A 177 -16.51 9.52 -19.98
N ARG A 178 -17.42 9.09 -19.10
CA ARG A 178 -17.68 9.75 -17.83
C ARG A 178 -16.85 9.06 -16.74
N GLY A 179 -16.12 9.86 -15.96
CA GLY A 179 -15.37 9.36 -14.81
C GLY A 179 -16.32 8.82 -13.73
N PRO A 180 -15.84 7.95 -12.83
CA PRO A 180 -16.66 7.43 -11.74
C PRO A 180 -17.30 8.56 -10.96
N ASP A 181 -18.56 8.36 -10.55
CA ASP A 181 -19.21 9.27 -9.61
C ASP A 181 -18.40 9.27 -8.32
N GLY A 182 -17.66 10.35 -8.09
CA GLY A 182 -16.88 10.48 -6.88
C GLY A 182 -17.82 10.37 -5.71
N GLY A 183 -17.61 9.37 -4.86
CA GLY A 183 -18.25 9.21 -3.56
C GLY A 183 -17.85 10.33 -2.61
N ARG A 184 -18.11 11.59 -3.01
CA ARG A 184 -17.88 12.82 -2.24
C ARG A 184 -18.66 12.79 -0.93
N SER A 185 -19.75 12.00 -0.88
CA SER A 185 -20.49 11.69 0.34
C SER A 185 -19.79 10.64 1.21
N ILE A 186 -19.19 9.58 0.64
CA ILE A 186 -18.60 8.48 1.41
C ILE A 186 -17.33 8.94 2.13
N TRP A 187 -16.41 9.66 1.47
CA TRP A 187 -15.17 10.12 2.14
C TRP A 187 -15.43 11.13 3.26
N MET A 188 -16.39 12.05 3.08
CA MET A 188 -16.77 12.99 4.14
C MET A 188 -17.54 12.31 5.27
N MET A 189 -18.43 11.36 4.96
CA MET A 189 -19.15 10.60 5.97
C MET A 189 -18.22 9.68 6.75
N THR A 190 -17.27 8.99 6.11
CA THR A 190 -16.28 8.16 6.80
C THR A 190 -15.31 9.00 7.62
N ALA A 191 -14.86 10.16 7.11
CA ALA A 191 -14.02 11.08 7.88
C ALA A 191 -14.76 11.72 9.05
N MET A 192 -16.03 12.13 8.88
CA MET A 192 -16.84 12.64 9.98
C MET A 192 -17.20 11.56 10.99
N VAL A 193 -17.56 10.35 10.56
CA VAL A 193 -17.86 9.23 11.46
C VAL A 193 -16.60 8.78 12.20
N SER A 194 -15.43 8.81 11.56
CA SER A 194 -14.15 8.50 12.20
C SER A 194 -13.70 9.63 13.15
N PHE A 195 -13.94 10.90 12.81
CA PHE A 195 -13.62 12.04 13.69
C PHE A 195 -14.57 12.09 14.89
N VAL A 196 -15.88 11.91 14.67
CA VAL A 196 -16.87 11.79 15.74
C VAL A 196 -16.60 10.55 16.57
N GLY A 197 -16.26 9.41 15.95
CA GLY A 197 -15.85 8.20 16.64
C GLY A 197 -14.58 8.37 17.47
N PHE A 198 -13.61 9.16 16.99
CA PHE A 198 -12.40 9.51 17.72
C PHE A 198 -12.70 10.47 18.88
N VAL A 199 -13.50 11.52 18.69
CA VAL A 199 -13.89 12.44 19.78
C VAL A 199 -14.76 11.71 20.81
N VAL A 200 -15.69 10.88 20.38
CA VAL A 200 -16.51 10.02 21.26
C VAL A 200 -15.60 8.99 21.93
N GLY A 201 -14.61 8.40 21.27
CA GLY A 201 -13.64 7.50 21.90
C GLY A 201 -12.79 8.21 22.95
N VAL A 202 -12.23 9.38 22.63
CA VAL A 202 -11.40 10.17 23.55
C VAL A 202 -12.21 10.74 24.72
N MET A 203 -13.51 10.99 24.57
CA MET A 203 -14.37 11.48 25.66
C MET A 203 -15.04 10.34 26.44
N ALA A 204 -15.47 9.28 25.75
CA ALA A 204 -16.17 8.15 26.34
C ALA A 204 -15.20 7.12 26.94
N LEU A 205 -13.98 6.93 26.44
CA LEU A 205 -13.04 5.98 27.05
C LEU A 205 -12.58 6.43 28.44
N PRO A 206 -12.24 7.70 28.71
CA PRO A 206 -11.99 8.18 30.08
C PRO A 206 -13.25 8.18 30.93
N PHE A 207 -14.41 8.53 30.36
CA PHE A 207 -15.69 8.50 31.08
C PHE A 207 -16.11 7.07 31.43
N LEU A 208 -15.92 6.10 30.54
CA LEU A 208 -16.18 4.68 30.75
C LEU A 208 -15.13 4.07 31.66
N ALA A 209 -13.85 4.44 31.57
CA ALA A 209 -12.82 4.02 32.53
C ALA A 209 -13.11 4.59 33.93
N TRP A 210 -13.58 5.83 34.02
CA TRP A 210 -14.03 6.45 35.28
C TRP A 210 -15.33 5.84 35.80
N LYS A 211 -16.31 5.56 34.94
CA LYS A 211 -17.55 4.85 35.28
C LYS A 211 -17.29 3.40 35.68
N MET A 212 -16.39 2.70 35.01
CA MET A 212 -15.97 1.34 35.36
C MET A 212 -15.20 1.36 36.67
N SER A 213 -14.29 2.31 36.86
CA SER A 213 -13.62 2.58 38.15
C SER A 213 -14.64 2.83 39.28
N GLN A 214 -15.69 3.62 39.03
CA GLN A 214 -16.78 3.83 39.99
C GLN A 214 -17.68 2.60 40.19
N ILE A 215 -18.05 1.86 39.15
CA ILE A 215 -18.92 0.67 39.24
C ILE A 215 -18.18 -0.47 39.97
N PHE A 216 -16.86 -0.59 39.78
CA PHE A 216 -16.03 -1.58 40.48
C PHE A 216 -15.69 -1.20 41.93
N GLN A 217 -15.95 0.04 42.36
CA GLN A 217 -16.02 0.36 43.80
C GLN A 217 -17.24 -0.30 44.48
N TYR A 218 -18.27 -0.72 43.73
CA TYR A 218 -19.52 -1.22 44.29
C TYR A 218 -19.87 -2.68 43.96
N SER A 219 -19.32 -3.32 42.91
CA SER A 219 -19.77 -4.67 42.48
C SER A 219 -18.92 -5.88 42.87
N CYS A 220 -17.69 -5.71 43.39
CA CYS A 220 -16.87 -6.83 43.89
C CYS A 220 -16.43 -6.57 45.34
N CYS A 221 -17.24 -7.05 46.29
CA CYS A 221 -17.20 -6.91 47.76
C CYS A 221 -15.82 -6.93 48.46
N PRO A 222 -15.75 -6.57 49.76
CA PRO A 222 -16.23 -5.38 50.48
C PRO A 222 -15.05 -4.41 50.75
N VAL A 223 -15.29 -3.28 51.43
CA VAL A 223 -14.25 -2.38 51.95
C VAL A 223 -13.36 -3.17 52.92
N VAL A 224 -12.20 -3.62 52.45
CA VAL A 224 -11.15 -4.22 53.28
C VAL A 224 -10.32 -3.06 53.83
N VAL A 225 -10.58 -2.68 55.08
CA VAL A 225 -9.74 -1.75 55.82
C VAL A 225 -8.46 -2.50 56.20
N LEU A 226 -7.32 -2.01 55.71
CA LEU A 226 -5.99 -2.54 55.98
C LEU A 226 -5.53 -2.02 57.36
N PRO A 227 -4.94 -2.83 58.25
CA PRO A 227 -4.27 -2.31 59.43
C PRO A 227 -2.97 -1.59 59.03
N ASP A 228 -2.74 -0.40 59.58
CA ASP A 228 -1.62 0.51 59.24
C ASP A 228 -0.20 -0.03 59.58
N THR A 229 -0.05 -1.26 60.03
CA THR A 229 1.17 -1.80 60.65
C THR A 229 2.07 -2.63 59.71
N LEU A 230 1.77 -2.71 58.42
CA LEU A 230 2.62 -3.42 57.46
C LEU A 230 3.70 -2.51 56.86
N ASP A 231 4.89 -2.60 57.46
CA ASP A 231 6.19 -2.04 57.00
C ASP A 231 6.69 -2.63 55.66
N TYR A 232 5.78 -2.92 54.73
CA TYR A 232 6.10 -3.24 53.34
C TYR A 232 6.10 -1.97 52.47
N ARG A 233 5.67 -0.84 53.04
CA ARG A 233 5.62 0.51 52.46
C ARG A 233 6.92 0.86 51.71
N ASN A 234 8.07 0.66 52.34
CA ASN A 234 9.36 1.07 51.79
C ASN A 234 9.88 0.11 50.70
N LYS A 235 9.64 -1.21 50.82
CA LYS A 235 10.12 -2.20 49.85
C LYS A 235 9.33 -2.19 48.54
N TRP A 236 8.01 -2.03 48.59
CA TRP A 236 7.17 -1.90 47.39
C TRP A 236 7.46 -0.59 46.65
N GLN A 237 7.47 0.55 47.35
CA GLN A 237 7.73 1.85 46.70
C GLN A 237 9.14 1.95 46.12
N GLN A 238 10.17 1.33 46.71
CA GLN A 238 11.54 1.33 46.14
C GLN A 238 11.72 0.37 44.95
N GLN A 239 11.08 -0.81 44.98
CA GLN A 239 11.19 -1.77 43.88
C GLN A 239 10.40 -1.34 42.66
N LEU A 240 9.28 -0.65 42.87
CA LEU A 240 8.52 0.05 41.84
C LEU A 240 9.28 1.32 41.38
N HIS A 241 9.76 2.22 42.27
CA HIS A 241 10.52 3.43 41.85
C HIS A 241 11.74 3.13 40.98
N GLY A 242 12.47 2.04 41.27
CA GLY A 242 13.57 1.60 40.41
C GLY A 242 13.12 1.21 38.99
N GLN A 243 11.91 0.67 38.85
CA GLN A 243 11.33 0.24 37.58
C GLN A 243 10.63 1.38 36.80
N TRP A 244 10.20 2.46 37.49
CA TRP A 244 9.56 3.65 36.90
C TRP A 244 10.56 4.67 36.31
N LEU A 245 11.80 4.71 36.82
CA LEU A 245 12.85 5.68 36.42
C LEU A 245 13.76 5.20 35.29
N ASP A 246 13.67 3.94 34.88
CA ASP A 246 14.53 3.38 33.80
C ASP A 246 14.09 3.78 32.38
N GLY A 247 13.14 4.71 32.23
CA GLY A 247 12.78 5.32 30.95
C GLY A 247 12.02 4.42 29.96
N GLU A 248 11.98 3.10 30.17
CA GLU A 248 11.43 2.08 29.24
C GLU A 248 9.98 2.36 28.80
N TRP A 249 9.14 2.90 29.67
CA TRP A 249 7.74 3.23 29.35
C TRP A 249 7.57 4.54 28.58
N TRP A 250 8.46 5.51 28.79
CA TRP A 250 8.52 6.72 27.99
C TRP A 250 8.99 6.39 26.57
N PHE A 251 9.92 5.45 26.41
CA PHE A 251 10.36 4.96 25.10
C PHE A 251 9.18 4.43 24.26
N GLY A 252 8.26 3.67 24.85
CA GLY A 252 7.08 3.19 24.13
C GLY A 252 6.21 4.32 23.55
N LEU A 253 5.84 5.33 24.33
CA LEU A 253 4.96 6.41 23.83
C LEU A 253 5.68 7.44 22.93
N TYR A 254 6.96 7.73 23.20
CA TYR A 254 7.74 8.69 22.42
C TYR A 254 8.17 8.16 21.05
N PHE A 255 8.42 6.85 20.92
CA PHE A 255 8.94 6.25 19.68
C PHE A 255 7.85 5.63 18.79
N VAL A 256 6.66 5.33 19.33
CA VAL A 256 5.52 4.81 18.55
C VAL A 256 4.87 5.86 17.63
N ARG A 257 4.79 7.12 18.07
CA ARG A 257 4.24 8.22 17.25
C ARG A 257 5.06 8.50 15.98
N PRO A 258 6.42 8.58 16.05
CA PRO A 258 7.26 8.67 14.86
C PRO A 258 7.04 7.51 13.91
N ALA A 259 6.94 6.27 14.42
CA ALA A 259 6.78 5.08 13.60
C ALA A 259 5.51 5.11 12.73
N PHE A 260 4.37 5.61 13.19
CA PHE A 260 3.17 5.61 12.32
C PHE A 260 3.18 6.67 11.20
N ILE A 261 3.89 7.79 11.42
CA ILE A 261 3.84 8.97 10.53
C ILE A 261 5.05 9.03 9.59
N THR A 262 6.18 8.48 10.02
CA THR A 262 7.41 8.41 9.25
C THR A 262 7.25 7.64 7.95
N THR A 263 8.03 8.07 6.98
CA THR A 263 8.15 7.48 5.65
C THR A 263 9.32 6.51 5.55
N HIS A 264 9.92 6.09 6.67
CA HIS A 264 11.12 5.24 6.72
C HIS A 264 10.86 3.86 7.34
N TRP A 265 9.76 3.22 6.94
CA TRP A 265 9.49 1.83 7.31
C TRP A 265 10.32 0.86 6.50
N CYS A 266 10.41 1.11 5.20
CA CYS A 266 11.26 0.38 4.28
C CYS A 266 12.03 1.39 3.45
N GLU A 267 13.27 1.07 3.14
CA GLU A 267 14.17 1.89 2.35
C GLU A 267 14.80 1.01 1.28
N GLY A 268 15.07 1.58 0.12
CA GLY A 268 15.61 0.77 -0.96
C GLY A 268 16.01 1.56 -2.18
N THR A 269 16.31 0.82 -3.23
CA THR A 269 16.64 1.39 -4.52
C THR A 269 15.74 0.85 -5.60
N GLN A 270 15.38 1.75 -6.51
CA GLN A 270 14.62 1.44 -7.69
C GLN A 270 15.49 1.61 -8.93
N ARG A 271 15.41 0.64 -9.84
CA ARG A 271 16.11 0.69 -11.12
C ARG A 271 15.30 1.51 -12.12
N VAL A 272 15.87 2.62 -12.59
CA VAL A 272 15.22 3.54 -13.55
C VAL A 272 16.17 3.89 -14.69
N PRO A 273 15.69 4.13 -15.92
CA PRO A 273 16.55 4.55 -17.02
C PRO A 273 17.28 5.87 -16.72
N LYS A 274 18.54 6.00 -17.12
CA LYS A 274 19.29 7.25 -16.94
C LYS A 274 18.63 8.39 -17.75
N PRO A 275 18.38 9.57 -17.14
CA PRO A 275 17.92 10.73 -17.88
C PRO A 275 19.05 11.40 -18.66
N ASN A 276 18.70 12.29 -19.58
CA ASN A 276 19.67 13.10 -20.31
C ASN A 276 20.32 14.15 -19.41
N CYS A 277 21.63 14.42 -19.58
CA CYS A 277 22.32 15.43 -18.79
C CYS A 277 21.77 16.84 -19.04
N GLY A 278 21.45 17.56 -17.96
CA GLY A 278 21.06 18.97 -17.97
C GLY A 278 22.24 19.89 -17.67
N LYS A 279 22.02 21.22 -17.67
CA LYS A 279 23.08 22.22 -17.44
C LYS A 279 23.75 22.10 -16.06
N ASP A 280 23.02 21.60 -15.06
CA ASP A 280 23.45 21.58 -13.66
C ASP A 280 23.82 20.19 -13.11
N LYS A 281 23.51 19.09 -13.85
CA LYS A 281 23.77 17.71 -13.41
C LYS A 281 24.62 16.98 -14.45
N LYS A 282 25.91 16.78 -14.11
CA LYS A 282 26.95 16.20 -14.99
C LYS A 282 27.30 14.74 -14.70
N THR A 283 26.79 14.16 -13.61
CA THR A 283 27.06 12.78 -13.18
C THR A 283 25.79 11.92 -13.29
N ASN A 284 25.96 10.64 -13.64
CA ASN A 284 24.89 9.64 -13.75
C ASN A 284 23.73 9.98 -14.72
N CYS A 285 24.07 10.57 -15.85
CA CYS A 285 23.13 10.96 -16.90
C CYS A 285 23.74 10.66 -18.28
N LEU A 286 22.89 10.54 -19.29
CA LEU A 286 23.33 10.32 -20.67
C LEU A 286 23.77 11.65 -21.27
N ASN A 287 25.08 11.79 -21.51
CA ASN A 287 25.65 13.00 -22.07
C ASN A 287 25.78 12.88 -23.60
N TYR A 288 24.74 13.33 -24.31
CA TYR A 288 24.79 13.47 -25.78
C TYR A 288 25.48 14.77 -26.23
N SER A 289 25.77 15.67 -25.29
CA SER A 289 26.33 17.00 -25.56
C SER A 289 27.71 17.15 -24.93
N GLY A 290 28.75 17.00 -25.75
CA GLY A 290 30.12 17.31 -25.33
C GLY A 290 30.20 18.72 -24.74
N ASN A 291 30.54 18.81 -23.46
CA ASN A 291 30.90 20.07 -22.83
C ASN A 291 32.02 19.84 -21.83
N GLU A 292 33.18 19.48 -22.39
CA GLU A 292 34.48 19.83 -21.83
C GLU A 292 35.30 20.52 -22.94
N THR A 293 35.33 21.85 -22.87
CA THR A 293 36.37 22.71 -23.46
C THR A 293 36.70 22.51 -24.95
N ALA A 294 35.71 22.51 -25.83
CA ALA A 294 35.94 22.72 -27.26
C ALA A 294 35.12 23.91 -27.74
N ASN A 295 35.82 24.89 -28.32
CA ASN A 295 35.27 26.06 -28.98
C ASN A 295 34.03 25.72 -29.81
N GLU A 296 33.06 26.64 -29.81
CA GLU A 296 31.96 26.70 -30.77
C GLU A 296 32.51 26.52 -32.20
N THR A 297 32.37 25.31 -32.75
CA THR A 297 32.42 25.00 -34.19
C THR A 297 32.34 23.48 -34.33
N ASN A 298 31.13 22.91 -34.23
CA ASN A 298 30.68 21.73 -35.00
C ASN A 298 29.38 21.18 -34.39
N GLN A 299 28.24 21.67 -34.87
CA GLN A 299 26.90 21.13 -34.55
C GLN A 299 26.57 19.83 -35.31
N ASN A 300 27.53 19.25 -36.06
CA ASN A 300 27.33 18.11 -36.93
C ASN A 300 28.18 16.88 -36.54
N VAL A 301 28.45 16.66 -35.26
CA VAL A 301 29.13 15.44 -34.80
C VAL A 301 28.13 14.57 -34.03
N VAL A 302 27.86 13.37 -34.56
CA VAL A 302 27.06 12.35 -33.90
C VAL A 302 27.87 11.81 -32.72
N HIS A 303 27.47 12.18 -31.51
CA HIS A 303 28.02 11.57 -30.30
C HIS A 303 27.38 10.20 -30.09
N TYR A 304 28.20 9.14 -30.14
CA TYR A 304 27.78 7.79 -29.79
C TYR A 304 28.25 7.48 -28.37
N SER A 305 27.33 7.07 -27.50
CA SER A 305 27.64 6.49 -26.19
C SER A 305 27.19 5.04 -26.23
N TRP A 306 28.11 4.10 -25.97
CA TRP A 306 27.73 2.70 -25.75
C TRP A 306 27.71 2.44 -24.25
N GLU A 307 26.59 1.94 -23.74
CA GLU A 307 26.47 1.45 -22.37
C GLU A 307 25.97 0.00 -22.44
N THR A 308 26.71 -0.93 -21.83
CA THR A 308 26.44 -2.36 -21.89
C THR A 308 25.63 -2.80 -20.67
N GLY A 309 24.51 -3.49 -20.89
CA GLY A 309 23.77 -4.16 -19.81
C GLY A 309 23.13 -3.20 -18.80
N ASP A 310 23.61 -3.29 -17.55
CA ASP A 310 23.10 -2.59 -16.36
C ASP A 310 23.53 -1.12 -16.27
N ASP A 311 24.57 -0.73 -17.03
CA ASP A 311 25.04 0.66 -17.06
C ASP A 311 24.00 1.64 -17.58
N ARG A 312 22.96 1.19 -18.29
CA ARG A 312 21.88 2.04 -18.81
C ARG A 312 20.92 2.58 -17.74
N PHE A 313 21.04 2.08 -16.51
CA PHE A 313 20.11 2.35 -15.44
C PHE A 313 20.80 3.09 -14.29
N LEU A 314 20.03 3.96 -13.66
CA LEU A 314 20.35 4.58 -12.39
C LEU A 314 19.58 3.86 -11.28
N PHE A 315 20.21 3.72 -10.13
CA PHE A 315 19.53 3.36 -8.89
C PHE A 315 19.05 4.63 -8.19
N ARG A 316 17.73 4.79 -8.16
CA ARG A 316 17.05 5.88 -7.46
C ARG A 316 16.69 5.43 -6.06
N TYR A 317 17.11 6.18 -5.05
CA TYR A 317 16.74 5.88 -3.67
C TYR A 317 15.26 6.21 -3.42
N PHE A 318 14.60 5.38 -2.63
CA PHE A 318 13.25 5.63 -2.16
C PHE A 318 13.10 5.18 -0.71
N HIS A 319 12.19 5.83 0.00
CA HIS A 319 11.77 5.44 1.32
C HIS A 319 10.24 5.44 1.37
N THR A 320 9.67 4.48 2.09
CA THR A 320 8.23 4.29 2.16
C THR A 320 7.77 4.03 3.59
N GLY A 321 6.67 4.67 3.95
CA GLY A 321 5.90 4.41 5.16
C GLY A 321 4.48 3.98 4.83
N ILE A 322 3.65 3.89 5.87
CA ILE A 322 2.25 3.44 5.76
C ILE A 322 1.41 4.37 4.86
N TRP A 323 1.69 5.67 4.90
CA TRP A 323 0.89 6.70 4.23
C TRP A 323 1.47 7.15 2.89
N TYR A 324 2.78 7.31 2.83
CA TYR A 324 3.49 7.90 1.70
C TYR A 324 4.72 7.09 1.33
N SER A 325 4.97 6.99 0.03
CA SER A 325 6.23 6.55 -0.54
C SER A 325 6.86 7.73 -1.27
N CYS A 326 8.09 8.06 -0.90
CA CYS A 326 8.84 9.18 -1.46
C CYS A 326 10.08 8.65 -2.18
N GLU A 327 10.29 9.17 -3.38
CA GLU A 327 11.39 8.80 -4.26
C GLU A 327 12.27 10.02 -4.51
N GLU A 328 13.59 9.82 -4.57
CA GLU A 328 14.51 10.89 -4.89
C GLU A 328 14.26 11.44 -6.30
N ASN A 329 14.24 12.76 -6.46
CA ASN A 329 14.05 13.37 -7.76
C ASN A 329 15.34 13.29 -8.59
N ILE A 330 15.27 12.66 -9.75
CA ILE A 330 16.45 12.48 -10.62
C ILE A 330 16.85 13.80 -11.30
N ASN A 331 15.88 14.68 -11.56
CA ASN A 331 16.08 15.88 -12.37
C ASN A 331 16.28 17.16 -11.55
N ALA A 332 15.96 17.17 -10.25
CA ALA A 332 16.10 18.34 -9.38
C ALA A 332 16.45 17.90 -7.94
N ALA A 333 16.90 18.84 -7.11
CA ALA A 333 17.08 18.59 -5.68
C ALA A 333 15.71 18.45 -4.99
N GLY A 334 15.50 17.34 -4.27
CA GLY A 334 14.28 17.05 -3.51
C GLY A 334 13.72 15.65 -3.74
N GLU A 335 12.58 15.37 -3.13
CA GLU A 335 11.88 14.09 -3.19
C GLU A 335 10.48 14.26 -3.78
N LYS A 336 10.00 13.25 -4.50
CA LYS A 336 8.63 13.17 -5.01
C LYS A 336 7.86 12.12 -4.22
N CYS A 337 6.88 12.55 -3.46
CA CYS A 337 6.04 11.67 -2.65
C CYS A 337 4.71 11.35 -3.33
N ARG A 338 4.29 10.09 -3.24
CA ARG A 338 2.96 9.58 -3.62
C ARG A 338 2.34 8.80 -2.47
N SER A 339 1.01 8.67 -2.45
CA SER A 339 0.35 7.89 -1.40
C SER A 339 0.62 6.40 -1.58
N PHE A 340 0.96 5.71 -0.49
CA PHE A 340 1.20 4.26 -0.51
C PHE A 340 -0.11 3.47 -0.77
N ILE A 341 -1.26 4.02 -0.39
CA ILE A 341 -2.58 3.38 -0.59
C ILE A 341 -2.93 3.26 -2.08
N ASP A 342 -2.44 4.19 -2.89
CA ASP A 342 -2.65 4.16 -4.35
C ASP A 342 -1.73 3.14 -5.05
N LEU A 343 -0.60 2.81 -4.42
CA LEU A 343 0.37 1.82 -4.91
C LEU A 343 -0.08 0.38 -4.61
N ALA A 344 -0.78 0.17 -3.50
CA ALA A 344 -1.25 -1.16 -3.10
C ALA A 344 -2.29 -1.72 -4.10
N PRO A 345 -2.16 -3.00 -4.50
CA PRO A 345 -3.09 -3.64 -5.43
C PRO A 345 -4.50 -3.68 -4.85
N ALA A 346 -5.52 -3.61 -5.71
CA ALA A 346 -6.92 -3.48 -5.30
C ALA A 346 -7.41 -4.60 -4.37
N SER A 347 -6.86 -5.82 -4.48
CA SER A 347 -7.19 -6.96 -3.62
C SER A 347 -6.76 -6.77 -2.17
N GLU A 348 -5.62 -6.10 -1.93
CA GLU A 348 -5.02 -5.95 -0.60
C GLU A 348 -5.41 -4.65 0.10
N LYS A 349 -6.13 -3.74 -0.57
CA LYS A 349 -6.58 -2.47 0.03
C LYS A 349 -7.40 -2.69 1.29
N GLY A 350 -8.23 -3.74 1.35
CA GLY A 350 -8.99 -4.10 2.55
C GLY A 350 -8.08 -4.47 3.73
N VAL A 351 -7.05 -5.28 3.48
CA VAL A 351 -6.08 -5.72 4.50
C VAL A 351 -5.24 -4.54 4.99
N LEU A 352 -4.87 -3.62 4.09
CA LEU A 352 -4.17 -2.37 4.44
C LEU A 352 -5.01 -1.51 5.40
N TRP A 353 -6.30 -1.33 5.13
CA TRP A 353 -7.19 -0.59 6.03
C TRP A 353 -7.34 -1.26 7.40
N LEU A 354 -7.41 -2.59 7.44
CA LEU A 354 -7.42 -3.32 8.71
C LEU A 354 -6.13 -3.12 9.50
N SER A 355 -4.97 -3.06 8.83
CA SER A 355 -3.70 -2.72 9.46
C SER A 355 -3.72 -1.30 10.02
N VAL A 356 -4.16 -0.30 9.24
CA VAL A 356 -4.28 1.10 9.69
C VAL A 356 -5.24 1.24 10.89
N VAL A 357 -6.40 0.58 10.85
CA VAL A 357 -7.35 0.61 11.98
C VAL A 357 -6.75 -0.05 13.21
N SER A 358 -6.06 -1.18 13.04
CA SER A 358 -5.40 -1.88 14.14
C SER A 358 -4.27 -1.04 14.75
N GLU A 359 -3.49 -0.31 13.93
CA GLU A 359 -2.49 0.65 14.39
C GLU A 359 -3.12 1.76 15.26
N VAL A 360 -4.20 2.38 14.77
CA VAL A 360 -4.89 3.44 15.53
C VAL A 360 -5.45 2.91 16.85
N LEU A 361 -6.03 1.70 16.85
CA LEU A 361 -6.53 1.05 18.05
C LEU A 361 -5.41 0.76 19.05
N TYR A 362 -4.28 0.23 18.59
CA TYR A 362 -3.14 -0.07 19.47
C TYR A 362 -2.57 1.20 20.11
N ILE A 363 -2.37 2.28 19.34
CA ILE A 363 -1.90 3.57 19.87
C ILE A 363 -2.87 4.10 20.91
N THR A 364 -4.18 3.99 20.65
CA THR A 364 -5.23 4.43 21.58
C THR A 364 -5.17 3.64 22.90
N LEU A 365 -5.03 2.31 22.83
CA LEU A 365 -4.91 1.46 24.02
C LEU A 365 -3.64 1.74 24.81
N LEU A 366 -2.51 2.02 24.15
CA LEU A 366 -1.28 2.45 24.82
C LEU A 366 -1.47 3.77 25.56
N VAL A 367 -2.11 4.76 24.93
CA VAL A 367 -2.39 6.05 25.57
C VAL A 367 -3.30 5.88 26.78
N VAL A 368 -4.33 5.02 26.69
CA VAL A 368 -5.20 4.69 27.83
C VAL A 368 -4.42 3.99 28.94
N GLY A 369 -3.60 2.99 28.62
CA GLY A 369 -2.75 2.30 29.60
C GLY A 369 -1.80 3.25 30.34
N PHE A 370 -1.11 4.13 29.61
CA PHE A 370 -0.26 5.16 30.19
C PHE A 370 -1.03 6.17 31.04
N SER A 371 -2.21 6.61 30.59
CA SER A 371 -3.05 7.53 31.35
C SER A 371 -3.50 6.92 32.68
N LEU A 372 -3.82 5.62 32.72
CA LEU A 372 -4.16 4.91 33.95
C LEU A 372 -2.96 4.82 34.91
N MET A 373 -1.75 4.64 34.39
CA MET A 373 -0.52 4.69 35.20
C MET A 373 -0.25 6.10 35.74
N CYS A 374 -0.46 7.16 34.94
CA CYS A 374 -0.34 8.53 35.43
C CYS A 374 -1.35 8.84 36.53
N LEU A 375 -2.58 8.34 36.42
CA LEU A 375 -3.61 8.52 37.46
C LEU A 375 -3.21 7.88 38.80
N GLU A 376 -2.44 6.79 38.79
CA GLU A 376 -1.86 6.23 40.01
C GLU A 376 -0.89 7.23 40.67
N LEU A 377 0.02 7.83 39.88
CA LEU A 377 1.01 8.78 40.39
C LEU A 377 0.40 10.04 41.03
N PHE A 378 -0.76 10.50 40.53
CA PHE A 378 -1.36 11.77 40.97
C PHE A 378 -2.51 11.62 41.99
N HIS A 379 -3.22 10.49 42.04
CA HIS A 379 -4.51 10.40 42.76
C HIS A 379 -4.68 9.24 43.76
N SER A 380 -3.79 8.25 43.85
CA SER A 380 -4.04 7.11 44.74
C SER A 380 -3.64 7.41 46.19
N SER A 381 -4.62 7.73 47.04
CA SER A 381 -4.46 7.77 48.51
C SER A 381 -4.55 6.38 49.15
N ASN A 382 -5.20 5.41 48.49
CA ASN A 382 -5.41 4.05 48.98
C ASN A 382 -4.62 3.01 48.17
N VAL A 383 -3.90 2.11 48.85
CA VAL A 383 -3.06 1.07 48.26
C VAL A 383 -3.84 0.08 47.37
N ILE A 384 -5.10 -0.19 47.73
CA ILE A 384 -5.97 -1.14 47.01
C ILE A 384 -6.40 -0.58 45.65
N ASP A 385 -6.66 0.72 45.57
CA ASP A 385 -7.08 1.37 44.33
C ASP A 385 -5.90 1.48 43.35
N GLY A 386 -4.69 1.75 43.85
CA GLY A 386 -3.45 1.71 43.06
C GLY A 386 -3.16 0.33 42.47
N LEU A 387 -3.31 -0.75 43.27
CA LEU A 387 -3.09 -2.12 42.79
C LEU A 387 -4.07 -2.51 41.67
N LYS A 388 -5.34 -2.07 41.75
CA LYS A 388 -6.34 -2.30 40.70
C LYS A 388 -6.03 -1.50 39.43
N LEU A 389 -5.68 -0.22 39.57
CA LEU A 389 -5.31 0.67 38.45
C LEU A 389 -4.12 0.09 37.67
N ASN A 390 -3.10 -0.42 38.36
CA ASN A 390 -1.94 -1.07 37.74
C ASN A 390 -2.29 -2.34 36.97
N ALA A 391 -3.19 -3.17 37.50
CA ALA A 391 -3.65 -4.37 36.79
C ALA A 391 -4.40 -4.00 35.50
N PHE A 392 -5.27 -2.99 35.54
CA PHE A 392 -5.99 -2.52 34.35
C PHE A 392 -5.05 -1.89 33.33
N ALA A 393 -4.12 -1.06 33.77
CA ALA A 393 -3.10 -0.48 32.91
C ALA A 393 -2.31 -1.58 32.17
N ALA A 394 -1.88 -2.62 32.89
CA ALA A 394 -1.17 -3.74 32.28
C ALA A 394 -2.01 -4.52 31.28
N VAL A 395 -3.31 -4.76 31.53
CA VAL A 395 -4.21 -5.43 30.58
C VAL A 395 -4.35 -4.63 29.29
N PHE A 396 -4.59 -3.31 29.38
CA PHE A 396 -4.67 -2.47 28.19
C PHE A 396 -3.35 -2.45 27.40
N THR A 397 -2.20 -2.42 28.09
CA THR A 397 -0.90 -2.48 27.43
C THR A 397 -0.65 -3.84 26.76
N VAL A 398 -1.02 -4.98 27.37
CA VAL A 398 -0.91 -6.30 26.70
C VAL A 398 -1.79 -6.36 25.45
N LEU A 399 -3.05 -5.93 25.54
CA LEU A 399 -3.96 -5.91 24.40
C LEU A 399 -3.41 -5.02 23.28
N SER A 400 -2.81 -3.88 23.64
CA SER A 400 -2.17 -2.99 22.68
C SER A 400 -0.98 -3.67 21.98
N GLY A 401 -0.14 -4.40 22.71
CA GLY A 401 1.00 -5.10 22.13
C GLY A 401 0.56 -6.19 21.15
N LEU A 402 -0.42 -7.01 21.53
CA LEU A 402 -0.94 -8.07 20.65
C LEU A 402 -1.52 -7.50 19.34
N LEU A 403 -2.27 -6.39 19.43
CA LEU A 403 -2.79 -5.70 18.24
C LEU A 403 -1.68 -5.06 17.40
N GLY A 404 -0.66 -4.47 18.02
CA GLY A 404 0.49 -3.91 17.32
C GLY A 404 1.27 -4.97 16.54
N MET A 405 1.51 -6.14 17.15
CA MET A 405 2.17 -7.27 16.46
C MET A 405 1.40 -7.69 15.21
N VAL A 406 0.08 -7.83 15.32
CA VAL A 406 -0.79 -8.19 14.18
C VAL A 406 -0.77 -7.07 13.13
N ALA A 407 -0.89 -5.81 13.54
CA ALA A 407 -0.91 -4.66 12.64
C ALA A 407 0.39 -4.53 11.83
N HIS A 408 1.55 -4.64 12.48
CA HIS A 408 2.86 -4.60 11.84
C HIS A 408 3.06 -5.78 10.88
N MET A 409 2.63 -6.98 11.26
CA MET A 409 2.67 -8.16 10.39
C MET A 409 1.74 -8.00 9.18
N MET A 410 0.52 -7.48 9.37
CA MET A 410 -0.39 -7.21 8.26
C MET A 410 0.19 -6.18 7.29
N TYR A 411 0.79 -5.10 7.80
CA TYR A 411 1.43 -4.09 6.95
C TYR A 411 2.60 -4.66 6.15
N THR A 412 3.50 -5.45 6.77
CA THR A 412 4.62 -6.06 6.04
C THR A 412 4.16 -7.04 4.97
N GLN A 413 3.08 -7.80 5.21
CA GLN A 413 2.49 -8.67 4.19
C GLN A 413 1.95 -7.85 3.01
N VAL A 414 1.16 -6.80 3.26
CA VAL A 414 0.66 -5.92 2.19
C VAL A 414 1.81 -5.28 1.43
N PHE A 415 2.87 -4.86 2.14
CA PHE A 415 4.07 -4.30 1.53
C PHE A 415 4.77 -5.30 0.60
N GLN A 416 4.99 -6.54 1.04
CA GLN A 416 5.60 -7.60 0.22
C GLN A 416 4.80 -7.91 -1.04
N VAL A 417 3.47 -7.96 -0.93
CA VAL A 417 2.58 -8.13 -2.09
C VAL A 417 2.65 -6.90 -3.00
N THR A 418 2.70 -5.70 -2.45
CA THR A 418 2.80 -4.45 -3.22
C THR A 418 4.15 -4.35 -3.95
N VAL A 419 5.24 -4.85 -3.37
CA VAL A 419 6.55 -4.91 -4.05
C VAL A 419 6.53 -5.91 -5.22
N SER A 420 5.80 -7.02 -5.12
CA SER A 420 5.79 -8.04 -6.17
C SER A 420 4.76 -7.77 -7.28
N LEU A 421 3.58 -7.27 -6.93
CA LEU A 421 2.44 -7.08 -7.84
C LEU A 421 2.11 -5.60 -8.11
N GLY A 422 2.79 -4.67 -7.45
CA GLY A 422 2.60 -3.23 -7.65
C GLY A 422 3.02 -2.76 -9.04
N PRO A 423 2.77 -1.47 -9.33
CA PRO A 423 2.97 -0.92 -10.66
C PRO A 423 4.47 -0.90 -11.03
N GLU A 424 4.77 -1.12 -12.31
CA GLU A 424 6.15 -1.32 -12.79
C GLU A 424 7.05 -0.11 -12.53
N ASP A 425 6.48 1.09 -12.51
CA ASP A 425 7.16 2.36 -12.26
C ASP A 425 7.45 2.62 -10.77
N TRP A 426 6.97 1.79 -9.84
CA TRP A 426 7.29 1.86 -8.41
C TRP A 426 8.08 0.65 -7.91
N ARG A 427 7.98 -0.48 -8.60
CA ARG A 427 8.58 -1.75 -8.17
C ARG A 427 10.07 -1.60 -7.82
N PRO A 428 10.46 -1.86 -6.55
CA PRO A 428 11.85 -1.71 -6.14
C PRO A 428 12.73 -2.85 -6.66
N HIS A 429 14.02 -2.57 -6.85
CA HIS A 429 15.00 -3.58 -7.23
C HIS A 429 15.57 -4.30 -6.01
N SER A 430 15.93 -3.53 -5.00
CA SER A 430 16.35 -4.01 -3.68
C SER A 430 15.72 -3.11 -2.61
N TRP A 431 15.37 -3.70 -1.47
CA TRP A 431 14.80 -2.98 -0.35
C TRP A 431 15.13 -3.71 0.95
N ASP A 432 15.24 -2.94 2.02
CA ASP A 432 15.47 -3.39 3.38
C ASP A 432 14.53 -2.65 4.35
N TYR A 433 14.41 -3.16 5.57
CA TYR A 433 13.62 -2.50 6.62
C TYR A 433 14.35 -1.26 7.14
N GLY A 434 13.62 -0.15 7.24
CA GLY A 434 14.13 1.12 7.73
C GLY A 434 14.15 1.21 9.26
N TRP A 435 14.70 2.30 9.79
CA TRP A 435 14.85 2.52 11.23
C TRP A 435 13.52 2.54 11.99
N SER A 436 12.45 3.00 11.33
CA SER A 436 11.12 3.11 11.96
C SER A 436 10.49 1.75 12.22
N PHE A 437 10.74 0.78 11.34
CA PHE A 437 10.32 -0.60 11.53
C PHE A 437 10.99 -1.21 12.76
N CYS A 438 12.31 -1.05 12.90
CA CYS A 438 13.06 -1.53 14.05
C CYS A 438 12.56 -0.92 15.37
N LEU A 439 12.24 0.37 15.38
CA LEU A 439 11.65 1.04 16.54
C LEU A 439 10.26 0.51 16.89
N ALA A 440 9.43 0.21 15.89
CA ALA A 440 8.09 -0.36 16.12
C ALA A 440 8.18 -1.74 16.82
N TRP A 441 9.03 -2.64 16.32
CA TRP A 441 9.26 -3.96 16.93
C TRP A 441 9.95 -3.89 18.29
N GLY A 442 10.91 -2.98 18.44
CA GLY A 442 11.56 -2.70 19.72
C GLY A 442 10.56 -2.21 20.77
N SER A 443 9.71 -1.24 20.39
CA SER A 443 8.65 -0.73 21.26
C SER A 443 7.65 -1.81 21.64
N PHE A 444 7.16 -2.60 20.69
CA PHE A 444 6.27 -3.73 20.96
C PHE A 444 6.88 -4.68 22.01
N THR A 445 8.14 -5.06 21.84
CA THR A 445 8.84 -5.98 22.73
C THR A 445 8.97 -5.39 24.14
N CYS A 446 9.35 -4.11 24.23
CA CYS A 446 9.44 -3.39 25.49
C CYS A 446 8.08 -3.32 26.19
N CYS A 447 7.02 -2.92 25.47
CA CYS A 447 5.66 -2.85 26.01
C CYS A 447 5.16 -4.20 26.51
N MET A 448 5.42 -5.30 25.79
CA MET A 448 5.02 -6.64 26.21
C MET A 448 5.81 -7.11 27.44
N ALA A 449 7.14 -6.94 27.44
CA ALA A 449 7.99 -7.31 28.57
C ALA A 449 7.58 -6.58 29.85
N ALA A 450 7.35 -5.28 29.74
CA ALA A 450 6.98 -4.43 30.86
C ALA A 450 5.57 -4.78 31.37
N SER A 451 4.61 -5.04 30.48
CA SER A 451 3.25 -5.47 30.86
C SER A 451 3.21 -6.83 31.56
N VAL A 452 3.95 -7.81 31.04
CA VAL A 452 4.04 -9.15 31.65
C VAL A 452 4.66 -9.07 33.03
N THR A 453 5.68 -8.21 33.21
CA THR A 453 6.31 -7.97 34.51
C THR A 453 5.32 -7.36 35.51
N THR A 454 4.52 -6.38 35.09
CA THR A 454 3.48 -5.78 35.94
C THR A 454 2.40 -6.79 36.33
N LEU A 455 1.92 -7.61 35.39
CA LEU A 455 0.93 -8.66 35.66
C LEU A 455 1.48 -9.77 36.58
N ASN A 456 2.73 -10.17 36.41
CA ASN A 456 3.38 -11.16 37.26
C ASN A 456 3.55 -10.64 38.70
N SER A 457 3.96 -9.38 38.85
CA SER A 457 4.06 -8.72 40.15
C SER A 457 2.70 -8.57 40.82
N TYR A 458 1.65 -8.19 40.06
CA TYR A 458 0.28 -8.15 40.55
C TYR A 458 -0.21 -9.54 41.00
N THR A 459 0.05 -10.59 40.22
CA THR A 459 -0.38 -11.94 40.58
C THR A 459 0.33 -12.43 41.85
N LYS A 460 1.64 -12.17 41.98
CA LYS A 460 2.43 -12.52 43.15
C LYS A 460 1.92 -11.82 44.41
N THR A 461 1.61 -10.52 44.34
CA THR A 461 1.05 -9.77 45.48
C THR A 461 -0.29 -10.34 45.92
N VAL A 462 -1.22 -10.55 44.99
CA VAL A 462 -2.55 -11.08 45.30
C VAL A 462 -2.48 -12.47 45.95
N ILE A 463 -1.59 -13.34 45.46
CA ILE A 463 -1.38 -14.68 46.05
C ILE A 463 -0.79 -14.56 47.45
N GLU A 464 0.22 -13.72 47.67
CA GLU A 464 0.82 -13.51 48.99
C GLU A 464 -0.21 -12.95 49.99
N PHE A 465 -1.04 -11.99 49.57
CA PHE A 465 -2.13 -11.46 50.39
C PHE A 465 -3.16 -12.53 50.75
N ARG A 466 -3.59 -13.34 49.78
CA ARG A 466 -4.52 -14.46 50.04
C ARG A 466 -3.92 -15.50 50.97
N HIS A 467 -2.62 -15.78 50.85
CA HIS A 467 -1.91 -16.72 51.71
C HIS A 467 -1.79 -16.20 53.15
N LYS A 468 -1.36 -14.94 53.33
CA LYS A 468 -1.29 -14.31 54.66
C LYS A 468 -2.65 -14.22 55.34
N ARG A 469 -3.71 -13.91 54.59
CA ARG A 469 -5.07 -13.92 55.11
C ARG A 469 -5.51 -15.32 55.55
N LYS A 470 -5.23 -16.36 54.76
CA LYS A 470 -5.53 -17.76 55.15
C LYS A 470 -4.81 -18.15 56.43
N ILE A 471 -3.53 -17.78 56.58
CA ILE A 471 -2.75 -18.03 57.81
C ILE A 471 -3.38 -17.30 59.00
N PHE A 472 -3.76 -16.03 58.83
CA PHE A 472 -4.39 -15.25 59.90
C PHE A 472 -5.75 -15.83 60.31
N GLU A 473 -6.60 -16.20 59.35
CA GLU A 473 -7.88 -16.87 59.61
C GLU A 473 -7.69 -18.23 60.31
N GLN A 474 -6.65 -18.99 59.96
CA GLN A 474 -6.29 -20.24 60.64
C GLN A 474 -5.80 -20.00 62.07
N GLY A 475 -4.93 -19.01 62.30
CA GLY A 475 -4.44 -18.66 63.63
C GLY A 475 -5.57 -18.21 64.56
N PHE A 476 -6.50 -17.39 64.07
CA PHE A 476 -7.68 -16.98 64.85
C PHE A 476 -8.59 -18.18 65.18
N ARG A 477 -8.75 -19.11 64.24
CA ARG A 477 -9.52 -20.34 64.48
C ARG A 477 -8.86 -21.24 65.52
N GLU A 478 -7.53 -21.36 65.50
CA GLU A 478 -6.76 -22.11 66.52
C GLU A 478 -6.86 -21.46 67.90
N GLU A 479 -6.70 -20.14 68.00
CA GLU A 479 -6.83 -19.39 69.25
C GLU A 479 -8.24 -19.50 69.85
N GLN A 480 -9.27 -19.40 69.02
CA GLN A 480 -10.65 -19.57 69.45
C GLN A 480 -10.95 -21.01 69.89
N THR A 481 -10.34 -22.01 69.25
CA THR A 481 -10.43 -23.42 69.68
C THR A 481 -9.71 -23.65 71.01
N PHE A 482 -8.58 -22.98 71.25
CA PHE A 482 -7.82 -23.05 72.50
C PHE A 482 -8.61 -22.44 73.67
N LEU A 483 -9.17 -21.25 73.49
CA LEU A 483 -10.01 -20.57 74.49
C LEU A 483 -11.26 -21.38 74.83
N ASP A 484 -11.92 -22.00 73.84
CA ASP A 484 -13.10 -22.84 74.07
C ASP A 484 -12.72 -24.10 74.87
N GLN A 485 -11.57 -24.71 74.58
CA GLN A 485 -11.08 -25.88 75.30
C GLN A 485 -10.67 -25.57 76.75
N GLU A 486 -10.10 -24.39 77.00
CA GLU A 486 -9.77 -23.91 78.34
C GLU A 486 -11.01 -23.54 79.16
N ALA A 487 -12.00 -22.90 78.53
CA ALA A 487 -13.30 -22.63 79.14
C ALA A 487 -14.03 -23.94 79.50
N ILE A 488 -14.05 -24.94 78.60
CA ILE A 488 -14.62 -26.27 78.88
C ILE A 488 -13.90 -26.94 80.06
N LYS A 489 -12.57 -26.81 80.15
CA LYS A 489 -11.80 -27.34 81.28
C LYS A 489 -12.16 -26.64 82.59
N TYR A 490 -12.24 -25.31 82.59
CA TYR A 490 -12.64 -24.51 83.74
C TYR A 490 -14.05 -24.89 84.25
N PHE A 491 -15.05 -24.96 83.35
CA PHE A 491 -16.39 -25.36 83.73
C PHE A 491 -16.44 -26.78 84.29
N ARG A 492 -15.68 -27.72 83.69
CA ARG A 492 -15.59 -29.10 84.16
C ARG A 492 -14.95 -29.22 85.54
N GLU A 493 -13.95 -28.42 85.85
CA GLU A 493 -13.32 -28.38 87.19
C GLU A 493 -14.29 -27.79 88.22
N ARG A 494 -15.00 -26.70 87.88
CA ARG A 494 -16.03 -26.14 88.75
C ARG A 494 -17.19 -27.11 89.03
N THR A 495 -17.63 -27.89 88.04
CA THR A 495 -18.67 -28.93 88.24
C THR A 495 -18.16 -30.15 89.02
N LYS A 496 -16.83 -30.29 89.20
CA LYS A 496 -16.27 -31.28 90.12
C LYS A 496 -16.24 -30.72 91.54
N GLU A 497 -15.79 -29.48 91.72
CA GLU A 497 -15.80 -28.80 93.04
C GLU A 497 -17.22 -28.68 93.61
N GLU A 498 -18.22 -28.28 92.81
CA GLU A 498 -19.62 -28.24 93.25
C GLU A 498 -20.17 -29.64 93.61
N ARG A 499 -19.67 -30.71 92.99
CA ARG A 499 -20.06 -32.09 93.34
C ARG A 499 -19.39 -32.59 94.61
N ASP A 500 -18.17 -32.15 94.88
CA ASP A 500 -17.46 -32.48 96.11
C ASP A 500 -18.04 -31.68 97.30
N GLU A 501 -18.46 -30.42 97.11
CA GLU A 501 -19.19 -29.65 98.13
C GLU A 501 -20.60 -30.22 98.42
N ASP A 502 -21.38 -30.62 97.40
CA ASP A 502 -22.69 -31.25 97.62
C ASP A 502 -22.56 -32.65 98.27
N GLY A 503 -21.44 -33.34 98.02
CA GLY A 503 -21.08 -34.58 98.72
C GLY A 503 -20.83 -34.38 100.22
N ASP A 504 -20.15 -33.29 100.59
CA ASP A 504 -19.82 -32.97 101.99
C ASP A 504 -21.04 -32.39 102.75
N LEU A 505 -21.88 -31.60 102.07
CA LEU A 505 -23.15 -31.10 102.61
C LEU A 505 -24.17 -32.24 102.84
N ARG A 506 -24.16 -33.26 101.99
CA ARG A 506 -24.98 -34.47 102.13
C ARG A 506 -24.46 -35.40 103.24
N LEU A 507 -23.16 -35.42 103.52
CA LEU A 507 -22.59 -36.10 104.70
C LEU A 507 -22.95 -35.38 106.01
N GLN A 508 -22.97 -34.04 106.04
CA GLN A 508 -23.37 -33.27 107.23
C GLN A 508 -24.87 -33.38 107.55
N CYS A 509 -25.74 -33.50 106.55
CA CYS A 509 -27.18 -33.73 106.78
C CYS A 509 -27.51 -35.17 107.25
N LEU A 510 -26.67 -36.16 106.96
CA LEU A 510 -26.86 -37.55 107.40
C LEU A 510 -26.48 -37.78 108.88
N HIS A 511 -25.67 -36.90 109.48
CA HIS A 511 -25.29 -36.99 110.90
C HIS A 511 -26.28 -36.31 111.86
N SER A 512 -27.25 -35.54 111.37
CA SER A 512 -28.23 -34.80 112.20
C SER A 512 -29.65 -35.41 112.21
N CYS A 513 -29.87 -36.53 111.53
CA CYS A 513 -31.13 -37.26 111.50
C CYS A 513 -30.94 -38.72 111.92
N SER A 514 -30.69 -38.96 113.21
CA SER A 514 -31.02 -40.25 113.84
C SER A 514 -31.72 -39.98 115.18
N PRO A 515 -32.99 -40.39 115.35
CA PRO A 515 -33.73 -40.24 116.60
C PRO A 515 -33.44 -41.42 117.55
N ASN A 516 -33.18 -41.08 118.82
CA ASN A 516 -33.11 -41.92 120.04
C ASN A 516 -32.24 -43.18 120.03
#